data_AF-A0A6P1R8N5-F1
#
_entry.id   AF-A0A6P1R8N5-F1
#
_cell.length_a   1.000
_cell.length_b   1.000
_cell.length_c   1.000
_cell.angle_alpha   90.00
_cell.angle_beta   90.00
_cell.angle_gamma   90.00
#
_symmetry.space_group_name_H-M   'P 1'
#
loop_
_entity.id
_entity.type
_entity.pdbx_description
1 polymer ?
#
loop_
_entity_poly.entity_id
_entity_poly.type
_entity_poly.pdbx_seq_one_letter_code
_entity_poly.pdbx_strand_id
1 'polypeptide(L)'
;MNRFTPGRLFKSRGRLHQILGTKDHWTRDGRYVEMIHYQSVCAEPGCKRIFQALATKSRIRKGQLNKRCELHHAPGVPIPVKKARKKRPKARLKKPSAAARLAARRERAVNQAILAMQRVQRPSYLD
;
A
#
# COMPACT_ATOMS: atom_id res chain seq x y z
N MET A 1 -20.77 -2.75 2.75
CA MET A 1 -20.97 -2.71 1.28
C MET A 1 -19.72 -2.24 0.57
N ASN A 2 -19.26 -2.97 -0.46
CA ASN A 2 -18.03 -2.64 -1.18
C ASN A 2 -18.18 -1.28 -1.91
N ARG A 3 -17.28 -0.33 -1.62
CA ARG A 3 -17.32 1.03 -2.22
C ARG A 3 -16.85 1.04 -3.68
N PHE A 4 -16.26 -0.05 -4.15
CA PHE A 4 -15.62 -0.14 -5.46
C PHE A 4 -16.28 -1.18 -6.38
N THR A 5 -17.58 -1.41 -6.20
CA THR A 5 -18.34 -2.29 -7.09
C THR A 5 -18.35 -1.74 -8.52
N PRO A 6 -18.12 -2.57 -9.55
CA PRO A 6 -18.35 -2.19 -10.95
C PRO A 6 -19.73 -1.55 -11.16
N GLY A 7 -19.82 -0.58 -12.06
CA GLY A 7 -21.03 0.18 -12.35
C GLY A 7 -21.34 1.28 -11.34
N ARG A 8 -20.72 1.27 -10.15
CA ARG A 8 -21.01 2.25 -9.10
C ARG A 8 -20.49 3.64 -9.49
N LEU A 9 -21.35 4.64 -9.32
CA LEU A 9 -20.99 6.04 -9.46
C LEU A 9 -20.43 6.59 -8.16
N PHE A 10 -19.40 7.44 -8.26
CA PHE A 10 -18.90 8.20 -7.13
C PHE A 10 -18.61 9.63 -7.54
N LYS A 11 -18.87 10.57 -6.63
CA LYS A 11 -18.57 11.98 -6.84
C LYS A 11 -17.22 12.33 -6.24
N SER A 12 -16.40 13.08 -6.98
CA SER A 12 -15.15 13.65 -6.47
C SER A 12 -14.98 15.06 -7.02
N ARG A 13 -14.77 16.04 -6.13
CA ARG A 13 -14.56 17.46 -6.51
C ARG A 13 -15.64 17.98 -7.48
N GLY A 14 -16.91 17.67 -7.20
CA GLY A 14 -18.06 18.08 -8.01
C GLY A 14 -18.27 17.28 -9.30
N ARG A 15 -17.44 16.29 -9.60
CA ARG A 15 -17.50 15.49 -10.84
C ARG A 15 -18.00 14.09 -10.55
N LEU A 16 -18.76 13.53 -11.50
CA LEU A 16 -19.23 12.16 -11.44
C LEU A 16 -18.22 11.24 -12.14
N HIS A 17 -17.93 10.11 -11.51
CA HIS A 17 -17.06 9.07 -12.03
C HIS A 17 -17.76 7.72 -11.90
N GLN A 18 -17.47 6.79 -12.80
CA GLN A 18 -18.03 5.43 -12.77
C GLN A 18 -16.91 4.41 -12.56
N ILE A 19 -17.10 3.48 -11.62
CA ILE A 19 -16.16 2.38 -11.43
C ILE A 19 -16.42 1.33 -12.50
N LEU A 20 -15.38 0.94 -13.23
CA LEU A 20 -15.44 -0.12 -14.24
C LEU A 20 -15.03 -1.47 -13.63
N GLY A 21 -14.08 -1.46 -12.70
CA GLY A 21 -13.63 -2.67 -12.03
C GLY A 21 -12.32 -2.50 -11.28
N THR A 22 -11.70 -3.63 -10.96
CA THR A 22 -10.43 -3.72 -10.25
C THR A 22 -9.39 -4.36 -11.17
N LYS A 23 -8.15 -3.88 -11.07
CA LYS A 23 -6.99 -4.44 -11.75
C LYS A 23 -5.90 -4.69 -10.73
N ASP A 24 -5.37 -5.90 -10.76
CA ASP A 24 -4.26 -6.30 -9.92
C ASP A 24 -2.96 -5.69 -10.44
N HIS A 25 -2.16 -5.16 -9.51
CA HIS A 25 -0.88 -4.56 -9.83
C HIS A 25 0.18 -4.97 -8.81
N TRP A 26 1.27 -5.52 -9.32
CA TRP A 26 2.47 -5.77 -8.54
C TRP A 26 3.42 -4.59 -8.70
N THR A 27 3.77 -3.98 -7.58
CA THR A 27 4.78 -2.92 -7.56
C THR A 27 6.17 -3.50 -7.77
N ARG A 28 7.13 -2.66 -8.18
CA ARG A 28 8.53 -3.06 -8.34
C ARG A 28 9.16 -3.64 -7.07
N ASP A 29 8.68 -3.22 -5.90
CA ASP A 29 9.12 -3.73 -4.59
C ASP A 29 8.47 -5.07 -4.20
N GLY A 30 7.73 -5.72 -5.11
CA GLY A 30 7.04 -7.00 -4.86
C GLY A 30 5.76 -6.88 -4.03
N ARG A 31 5.26 -5.67 -3.75
CA ARG A 31 3.99 -5.50 -3.02
C ARG A 31 2.82 -5.54 -3.98
N TYR A 32 1.81 -6.34 -3.64
CA TYR A 32 0.51 -6.36 -4.30
C TYR A 32 -0.31 -5.10 -3.97
N VAL A 33 -0.90 -4.49 -4.99
CA VAL A 33 -1.78 -3.33 -4.89
C VAL A 33 -2.96 -3.52 -5.83
N GLU A 34 -4.16 -3.49 -5.26
CA GLU A 34 -5.39 -3.48 -6.05
C GLU A 34 -5.70 -2.06 -6.57
N MET A 35 -5.67 -1.90 -7.88
CA MET A 35 -6.01 -0.66 -8.55
C MET A 35 -7.47 -0.68 -9.00
N ILE A 36 -8.11 0.48 -8.99
CA ILE A 36 -9.48 0.65 -9.47
C ILE A 36 -9.43 1.27 -10.87
N HIS A 37 -10.06 0.59 -11.82
CA HIS A 37 -10.43 1.16 -13.12
C HIS A 37 -11.69 1.99 -12.95
N TYR A 38 -11.63 3.24 -13.38
CA TYR A 38 -12.79 4.12 -13.40
C TYR A 38 -12.81 4.97 -14.66
N GLN A 39 -14.02 5.38 -15.03
CA GLN A 39 -14.32 6.26 -16.14
C GLN A 39 -14.55 7.68 -15.59
N SER A 40 -14.02 8.66 -16.30
CA SER A 40 -14.12 10.08 -15.95
C SER A 40 -14.44 10.92 -17.17
N VAL A 41 -15.15 12.02 -16.95
CA VAL A 41 -15.43 13.02 -17.99
C VAL A 41 -14.40 14.15 -17.90
N CYS A 42 -13.92 14.61 -19.05
CA CYS A 42 -13.06 15.78 -19.16
C CYS A 42 -13.82 17.03 -18.67
N ALA A 43 -13.13 17.84 -17.88
CA ALA A 43 -13.70 19.06 -17.31
C ALA A 43 -13.37 20.33 -18.07
N GLU A 44 -12.60 20.22 -19.16
CA GLU A 44 -12.37 21.36 -20.04
C GLU A 44 -13.70 21.76 -20.69
N PRO A 45 -14.06 23.06 -20.67
CA PRO A 45 -15.25 23.55 -21.34
C PRO A 45 -15.27 23.09 -22.81
N GLY A 46 -16.38 22.49 -23.25
CA GLY A 46 -16.54 22.01 -24.62
C GLY A 46 -15.96 20.63 -24.94
N CYS A 47 -15.02 20.09 -24.14
CA CYS A 47 -14.42 18.78 -24.45
C CYS A 47 -15.39 17.62 -24.21
N LYS A 48 -15.98 17.53 -23.00
CA LYS A 48 -16.89 16.46 -22.52
C LYS A 48 -16.44 15.01 -22.81
N ARG A 49 -15.20 14.78 -23.26
CA ARG A 49 -14.68 13.46 -23.60
C ARG A 49 -14.62 12.58 -22.38
N ILE A 50 -14.96 11.33 -22.60
CA ILE A 50 -14.86 10.32 -21.56
C ILE A 50 -13.52 9.60 -21.72
N PHE A 51 -12.80 9.43 -20.61
CA PHE A 51 -11.54 8.71 -20.59
C PHE A 51 -11.49 7.73 -19.43
N GLN A 52 -10.69 6.69 -19.60
CA GLN A 52 -10.48 5.67 -18.58
C GLN A 52 -9.22 5.98 -17.77
N ALA A 53 -9.27 5.63 -16.49
CA ALA A 53 -8.26 6.00 -15.54
C ALA A 53 -8.05 4.92 -14.49
N LEU A 54 -6.82 4.84 -14.02
CA LEU A 54 -6.35 3.90 -13.01
C LEU A 54 -5.96 4.65 -11.73
N ALA A 55 -6.52 4.24 -10.60
CA ALA A 55 -6.14 4.78 -9.29
C ALA A 55 -6.25 3.74 -8.18
N THR A 56 -5.34 3.80 -7.20
CA THR A 56 -5.44 2.98 -5.98
C THR A 56 -6.69 3.37 -5.16
N LYS A 57 -7.25 2.41 -4.41
CA LYS A 57 -8.37 2.63 -3.47
C LYS A 57 -8.16 3.84 -2.55
N SER A 58 -6.93 4.03 -2.05
CA SER A 58 -6.58 5.12 -1.15
C SER A 58 -6.67 6.51 -1.80
N ARG A 59 -6.29 6.63 -3.08
CA ARG A 59 -6.38 7.89 -3.85
C ARG A 59 -7.83 8.27 -4.13
N ILE A 60 -8.69 7.30 -4.47
CA ILE A 60 -10.12 7.56 -4.67
C ILE A 60 -10.76 8.06 -3.36
N ARG A 61 -10.48 7.39 -2.23
CA ARG A 61 -10.98 7.83 -0.90
C ARG A 61 -10.55 9.25 -0.53
N LYS A 62 -9.36 9.67 -0.96
CA LYS A 62 -8.81 11.01 -0.71
C LYS A 62 -9.22 12.05 -1.77
N GLY A 63 -9.96 11.65 -2.81
CA GLY A 63 -10.28 12.53 -3.95
C GLY A 63 -9.05 12.99 -4.76
N GLN A 64 -7.95 12.22 -4.73
CA GLN A 64 -6.69 12.53 -5.40
C GLN A 64 -6.64 11.87 -6.79
N LEU A 65 -7.57 12.28 -7.66
CA LEU A 65 -7.68 11.79 -9.02
C LEU A 65 -6.93 12.72 -9.98
N ASN A 66 -5.64 12.44 -10.16
CA ASN A 66 -4.74 13.25 -10.98
C ASN A 66 -4.75 12.86 -12.48
N LYS A 67 -5.75 12.10 -12.93
CA LYS A 67 -5.80 11.62 -14.31
C LYS A 67 -6.44 12.69 -15.19
N ARG A 68 -5.80 12.93 -16.34
CA ARG A 68 -6.09 14.01 -17.27
C ARG A 68 -6.63 13.41 -18.55
N CYS A 69 -7.45 14.16 -19.28
CA CYS A 69 -7.81 13.78 -20.64
C CYS A 69 -6.56 13.81 -21.54
N GLU A 70 -6.59 13.03 -22.61
CA GLU A 70 -5.46 12.90 -23.54
C GLU A 70 -5.24 14.14 -24.41
N LEU A 71 -6.28 14.94 -24.65
CA LEU A 71 -6.15 16.18 -25.44
C LEU A 71 -5.71 17.37 -24.60
N HIS A 72 -6.60 17.85 -23.73
CA HIS A 72 -6.38 19.13 -23.04
C HIS A 72 -5.39 19.01 -21.90
N HIS A 73 -5.06 17.78 -21.48
CA HIS A 73 -4.28 17.50 -20.28
C HIS A 73 -4.74 18.33 -19.06
N ALA A 74 -6.00 18.77 -19.06
CA ALA A 74 -6.49 19.81 -18.17
C ALA A 74 -6.26 19.35 -16.74
N PRO A 75 -5.56 20.16 -15.92
CA PRO A 75 -5.03 19.69 -14.66
C PRO A 75 -6.19 19.20 -13.78
N GLY A 76 -6.15 17.92 -13.41
CA GLY A 76 -6.81 17.49 -12.19
C GLY A 76 -6.29 18.41 -11.09
N VAL A 77 -7.20 19.11 -10.38
CA VAL A 77 -6.88 20.19 -9.44
C VAL A 77 -5.61 19.85 -8.66
N PRO A 78 -4.56 20.70 -8.70
CA PRO A 78 -3.26 20.38 -8.14
C PRO A 78 -3.43 19.85 -6.72
N ILE A 79 -2.72 18.77 -6.40
CA ILE A 79 -2.65 18.32 -5.01
C ILE A 79 -2.07 19.51 -4.25
N PRO A 80 -2.76 20.07 -3.24
CA PRO A 80 -2.20 21.15 -2.47
C PRO A 80 -0.84 20.68 -1.97
N VAL A 81 0.20 21.43 -2.30
CA VAL A 81 1.58 21.16 -1.89
C VAL A 81 1.56 21.24 -0.37
N LYS A 82 1.27 20.13 0.29
CA LYS A 82 1.39 20.03 1.73
C LYS A 82 2.87 20.26 1.98
N LYS A 83 3.22 21.43 2.56
CA LYS A 83 4.55 21.70 3.10
C LYS A 83 5.02 20.41 3.76
N ALA A 84 6.18 19.91 3.33
CA ALA A 84 6.68 18.60 3.74
C ALA A 84 6.49 18.48 5.26
N ARG A 85 5.56 17.61 5.68
CA ARG A 85 5.32 17.37 7.09
C ARG A 85 6.67 16.89 7.61
N LYS A 86 7.34 17.68 8.46
CA LYS A 86 8.62 17.29 9.07
C LYS A 86 8.46 15.85 9.53
N LYS A 87 9.16 14.91 8.89
CA LYS A 87 9.11 13.50 9.28
C LYS A 87 9.45 13.50 10.77
N ARG A 88 8.51 13.11 11.63
CA ARG A 88 8.84 12.86 13.03
C ARG A 88 10.03 11.90 12.99
N PRO A 89 11.15 12.21 13.68
CA PRO A 89 12.29 11.33 13.68
C PRO A 89 11.78 9.95 14.09
N LYS A 90 12.02 8.93 13.26
CA LYS A 90 11.77 7.55 13.67
C LYS A 90 12.54 7.38 14.98
N ALA A 91 11.85 6.97 16.04
CA ALA A 91 12.50 6.69 17.31
C ALA A 91 13.68 5.76 17.00
N ARG A 92 14.90 6.22 17.24
CA ARG A 92 16.08 5.36 17.10
C ARG A 92 15.84 4.19 18.05
N LEU A 93 15.66 3.00 17.50
CA LEU A 93 15.67 1.76 18.28
C LEU A 93 16.96 1.82 19.12
N LYS A 94 16.80 1.95 20.44
CA LYS A 94 17.95 1.97 21.35
C LYS A 94 18.72 0.69 21.11
N LYS A 95 20.01 0.78 20.78
CA LYS A 95 20.87 -0.40 20.63
C LYS A 95 20.75 -1.21 21.94
N PRO A 96 20.63 -2.54 21.87
CA PRO A 96 20.53 -3.36 23.08
C PRO A 96 21.77 -3.13 23.95
N SER A 97 21.53 -2.98 25.26
CA SER A 97 22.58 -2.85 26.27
C SER A 97 23.49 -4.08 26.27
N ALA A 98 24.70 -3.94 26.82
CA ALA A 98 25.62 -5.08 26.94
C ALA A 98 24.99 -6.24 27.72
N ALA A 99 24.22 -5.93 28.78
CA ALA A 99 23.47 -6.91 29.55
C ALA A 99 22.41 -7.64 28.71
N ALA A 100 21.63 -6.92 27.89
CA ALA A 100 20.63 -7.52 27.01
C ALA A 100 21.27 -8.44 25.95
N ARG A 101 22.45 -8.08 25.44
CA ARG A 101 23.20 -8.95 24.51
C ARG A 101 23.74 -10.20 25.19
N LEU A 102 24.19 -10.09 26.45
CA LEU A 102 24.67 -11.22 27.22
C LEU A 102 23.54 -12.20 27.55
N ALA A 103 22.37 -11.70 27.95
CA ALA A 103 21.17 -12.49 28.19
C ALA A 103 20.75 -13.27 26.93
N ALA A 104 20.66 -12.59 25.78
CA ALA A 104 20.32 -13.24 24.51
C ALA A 104 21.34 -14.31 24.08
N ARG A 105 22.63 -14.15 24.40
CA ARG A 105 23.64 -15.19 24.16
C ARG A 105 23.41 -16.42 25.06
N ARG A 106 23.11 -16.20 26.35
CA ARG A 106 22.82 -17.28 27.30
C ARG A 106 21.58 -18.06 26.89
N GLU A 107 20.49 -17.38 26.54
CA GLU A 107 19.25 -18.02 26.06
C GLU A 107 19.51 -18.89 24.82
N ARG A 108 20.30 -18.40 23.86
CA ARG A 108 20.66 -19.19 22.68
C ARG A 108 21.48 -20.44 23.03
N ALA A 109 22.44 -20.32 23.95
CA ALA A 109 23.24 -21.45 24.39
C ALA A 109 22.37 -22.51 25.09
N VAL A 110 21.44 -22.08 25.94
CA VAL A 110 20.47 -22.97 26.60
C VAL A 110 19.58 -23.66 25.57
N ASN A 111 19.02 -22.92 24.62
CA ASN A 111 18.17 -23.51 23.58
C ASN A 111 18.94 -24.51 22.69
N GLN A 112 20.21 -24.23 22.38
CA GLN A 112 21.06 -25.17 21.65
C GLN A 112 21.36 -26.43 22.46
N ALA A 113 21.63 -26.30 23.76
CA ALA A 113 21.84 -27.44 24.64
C ALA A 113 20.58 -28.32 24.75
N ILE A 114 19.40 -27.71 24.91
CA ILE A 114 18.11 -28.43 24.93
C ILE A 114 17.90 -29.20 23.61
N LEU A 115 18.12 -28.54 22.46
CA LEU A 115 17.99 -29.19 21.15
C LEU A 115 18.99 -30.33 20.96
N ALA A 116 20.23 -30.18 21.46
CA ALA A 116 21.24 -31.24 21.41
C ALA A 116 20.84 -32.44 22.27
N MET A 117 20.34 -32.21 23.49
CA MET A 117 19.83 -33.28 24.36
C MET A 117 18.65 -34.02 23.73
N GLN A 118 17.71 -33.29 23.12
CA GLN A 118 16.58 -33.89 22.41
C GLN A 118 17.02 -34.72 21.19
N ARG A 119 18.08 -34.31 20.49
CA ARG A 119 18.66 -35.09 19.38
C ARG A 119 19.32 -36.38 19.87
N VAL A 120 20.03 -36.34 21.00
CA VAL A 120 20.65 -37.54 21.58
C VAL A 120 19.61 -38.51 22.13
N GLN A 121 18.47 -38.00 22.62
CA GLN A 121 17.34 -38.81 23.09
C GLN A 121 16.39 -39.29 21.98
N ARG A 122 16.66 -38.98 20.70
CA ARG A 122 15.83 -39.42 19.57
C ARG A 122 15.91 -40.95 19.48
N PRO A 123 14.80 -41.67 19.71
CA PRO A 123 14.81 -43.13 19.67
C PRO A 123 15.19 -43.64 18.28
N SER A 124 16.06 -44.65 18.22
CA SER A 124 16.65 -45.19 16.99
C SER A 124 15.66 -45.82 16.01
N TYR A 125 14.37 -45.88 16.33
CA TYR A 125 13.32 -46.39 15.44
C TYR A 125 12.64 -45.28 14.60
N LEU A 126 13.08 -44.02 14.75
CA LEU A 126 12.57 -42.84 14.03
C LEU A 126 13.54 -42.29 12.96
N ASP A 127 14.63 -43.01 12.68
CA ASP A 127 15.58 -42.74 11.58
C ASP A 127 15.49 -43.86 10.54
#